data_AF-A0A150TLS6-F1
#
_entry.id   AF-A0A150TLS6-F1
#
_cell.length_a   1.000
_cell.length_b   1.000
_cell.length_c   1.000
_cell.angle_alpha   90.00
_cell.angle_beta   90.00
_cell.angle_gamma   90.00
#
_symmetry.space_group_name_H-M   'P 1'
#
loop_
_entity.id
_entity.type
_entity.pdbx_description
1 polymer ?
#
loop_
_entity_poly.entity_id
_entity_poly.type
_entity_poly.pdbx_seq_one_letter_code
_entity_poly.pdbx_strand_id
1 'polypeptide(L)'
;MRLKYPADVTTAFLDLQEQPQLTAQTLSCKGKVEPGAAAPPPFAAVLTELIETMFFASMATEEGRLNPVGVVFARSLADLELDEPAWDLVRFGSAVAFDVEHVANLASACAWPRSFLSVVPVDGSLVIAGIATPHSRRSFELDQLVRVVVPKPGVVAVYRGEWEIVRYERGAVRTWMPKNRPQLDSIERGVLRDLARPQGRRVSKYLLRIVEGMVELGRGGLLVVLGPGEGLPQLFGEEGNPFDTEVKRLDPALCLGSAILELSVSATRESQPPSEPRQGDGKKPAAEGAARGPDHRFKSSERLNRLLDLIVRLTTVDGAVVMDHGLDVLAFGAKLPPPRSIISEVYAATPDQRMDVSLSLDARGTRHRAAAAFVAGYPERIAFIVSQDGNAATFQEIEGKVVYWPL
;
A
#
# COMPACT_ATOMS: atom_id res chain seq x y z
N MET A 1 -5.54 11.32 30.98
CA MET A 1 -5.51 10.43 29.81
C MET A 1 -5.34 9.02 30.33
N ARG A 2 -6.27 8.09 30.07
CA ARG A 2 -6.16 6.70 30.55
C ARG A 2 -5.05 6.01 29.77
N LEU A 3 -4.06 5.44 30.46
CA LEU A 3 -2.98 4.69 29.82
C LEU A 3 -3.58 3.49 29.08
N LYS A 4 -3.16 3.30 27.82
CA LYS A 4 -3.51 2.10 27.05
C LYS A 4 -2.42 1.05 27.23
N TYR A 5 -2.82 -0.22 27.20
CA TYR A 5 -1.96 -1.38 27.28
C TYR A 5 -1.71 -1.95 25.87
N PRO A 6 -0.63 -2.73 25.67
CA PRO A 6 -0.36 -3.39 24.39
C PRO A 6 -1.55 -4.23 23.89
N ALA A 7 -2.28 -4.92 24.77
CA ALA A 7 -3.49 -5.67 24.40
C ALA A 7 -4.60 -4.80 23.76
N ASP A 8 -4.65 -3.50 24.06
CA ASP A 8 -5.63 -2.57 23.44
C ASP A 8 -5.36 -2.38 21.94
N VAL A 9 -4.17 -2.74 21.45
CA VAL A 9 -3.82 -2.74 20.02
C VAL A 9 -4.65 -3.78 19.27
N THR A 10 -4.91 -4.95 19.86
CA THR A 10 -5.73 -5.99 19.24
C THR A 10 -7.13 -5.47 18.95
N THR A 11 -7.79 -4.87 19.94
CA THR A 11 -9.13 -4.30 19.78
C THR A 11 -9.13 -3.21 18.70
N ALA A 12 -8.15 -2.28 18.76
CA ALA A 12 -8.02 -1.23 17.75
C ALA A 12 -7.79 -1.78 16.33
N PHE A 13 -7.04 -2.87 16.19
CA PHE A 13 -6.80 -3.53 14.91
C PHE A 13 -8.07 -4.20 14.38
N LEU A 14 -8.79 -4.94 15.23
CA LEU A 14 -10.01 -5.65 14.82
C LEU A 14 -11.14 -4.67 14.47
N ASP A 15 -11.32 -3.60 15.25
CA ASP A 15 -12.29 -2.53 14.96
C ASP A 15 -12.05 -1.88 13.59
N LEU A 16 -10.79 -1.86 13.14
CA LEU A 16 -10.41 -1.39 11.81
C LEU A 16 -10.68 -2.43 10.72
N GLN A 17 -10.49 -3.72 11.00
CA GLN A 17 -10.74 -4.82 10.05
C GLN A 17 -12.23 -5.07 9.78
N GLU A 18 -13.11 -4.88 10.76
CA GLU A 18 -14.56 -5.08 10.64
C GLU A 18 -15.28 -3.97 9.84
N GLN A 19 -14.55 -2.94 9.37
CA GLN A 19 -15.15 -1.91 8.54
C GLN A 19 -15.44 -2.42 7.11
N PRO A 20 -16.62 -2.11 6.53
CA PRO A 20 -17.10 -2.68 5.25
C PRO A 20 -16.13 -2.58 4.07
N GLN A 21 -15.22 -1.59 4.09
CA GLN A 21 -14.23 -1.34 3.05
C GLN A 21 -13.04 -2.33 3.08
N LEU A 22 -12.75 -2.95 4.22
CA LEU A 22 -11.82 -4.08 4.35
C LEU A 22 -12.55 -5.41 4.15
N THR A 23 -13.84 -5.49 4.50
CA THR A 23 -14.68 -6.68 4.31
C THR A 23 -15.02 -6.98 2.84
N ALA A 24 -14.98 -5.97 1.96
CA ALA A 24 -15.12 -6.18 0.51
C ALA A 24 -13.95 -6.95 -0.13
N GLN A 25 -12.84 -7.11 0.60
CA GLN A 25 -11.71 -8.00 0.23
C GLN A 25 -11.90 -9.43 0.77
N THR A 26 -12.96 -9.69 1.53
CA THR A 26 -13.23 -10.97 2.20
C THR A 26 -13.96 -11.95 1.29
N LEU A 27 -13.48 -12.14 0.05
CA LEU A 27 -13.97 -13.22 -0.79
C LEU A 27 -12.86 -14.23 -1.05
N SER A 28 -13.05 -15.38 -0.38
CA SER A 28 -12.41 -16.68 -0.55
C SER A 28 -11.09 -16.93 0.18
N CYS A 29 -11.16 -16.99 1.51
CA CYS A 29 -10.34 -17.91 2.30
C CYS A 29 -11.20 -19.11 2.73
N LYS A 30 -11.69 -19.91 1.79
CA LYS A 30 -12.21 -21.26 2.08
C LYS A 30 -11.12 -22.27 1.76
N GLY A 31 -10.10 -22.32 2.61
CA GLY A 31 -9.23 -23.49 2.68
C GLY A 31 -10.01 -24.64 3.31
N LYS A 32 -10.05 -25.80 2.65
CA LYS A 32 -10.63 -27.02 3.23
C LYS A 32 -9.90 -27.33 4.53
N VAL A 33 -10.64 -27.33 5.64
CA VAL A 33 -10.16 -27.84 6.93
C VAL A 33 -10.02 -29.36 6.79
N GLU A 34 -8.82 -29.88 7.04
CA GLU A 34 -8.62 -31.32 7.18
C GLU A 34 -9.41 -31.82 8.41
N PRO A 35 -10.19 -32.91 8.28
CA PRO A 35 -11.05 -33.37 9.35
C PRO A 35 -10.21 -34.07 10.44
N GLY A 36 -9.93 -33.38 11.54
CA GLY A 36 -9.30 -33.99 12.73
C GLY A 36 -8.57 -33.05 13.68
N ALA A 37 -8.24 -31.82 13.26
CA ALA A 37 -7.55 -30.86 14.12
C ALA A 37 -8.53 -30.08 15.01
N ALA A 38 -8.12 -29.83 16.26
CA ALA A 38 -8.86 -29.00 17.21
C ALA A 38 -9.23 -27.64 16.58
N ALA A 39 -10.39 -27.08 16.98
CA ALA A 39 -10.83 -25.79 16.47
C ALA A 39 -9.72 -24.75 16.66
N PRO A 40 -9.29 -24.03 15.60
CA PRO A 40 -8.19 -23.09 15.70
C PRO A 40 -8.55 -21.97 16.68
N PRO A 41 -7.60 -21.49 17.49
CA PRO A 41 -7.84 -20.41 18.43
C PRO A 41 -8.38 -19.17 17.68
N PRO A 42 -9.28 -18.37 18.31
CA PRO A 42 -9.82 -17.19 17.68
C PRO A 42 -8.68 -16.22 17.34
N PHE A 43 -8.69 -15.67 16.12
CA PHE A 43 -7.63 -14.81 15.61
C PHE A 43 -7.30 -13.63 16.54
N ALA A 44 -8.30 -13.10 17.25
CA ALA A 44 -8.12 -12.07 18.27
C ALA A 44 -7.19 -12.50 19.42
N ALA A 45 -7.35 -13.72 19.93
CA ALA A 45 -6.51 -14.25 21.01
C ALA A 45 -5.07 -14.43 20.54
N VAL A 46 -4.90 -14.98 19.34
CA VAL A 46 -3.57 -15.14 18.70
C VAL A 46 -2.89 -13.79 18.50
N LEU A 47 -3.61 -12.79 18.01
CA LEU A 47 -3.04 -11.45 17.80
C LEU A 47 -2.64 -10.78 19.11
N THR A 48 -3.44 -10.91 20.17
CA THR A 48 -3.06 -10.44 21.51
C THR A 48 -1.79 -11.12 22.01
N GLU A 49 -1.70 -12.44 21.89
CA GLU A 49 -0.51 -13.20 22.27
C GLU A 49 0.73 -12.75 21.48
N LEU A 50 0.62 -12.57 20.16
CA LEU A 50 1.69 -12.03 19.32
C LEU A 50 2.15 -10.65 19.81
N ILE A 51 1.21 -9.74 20.07
CA ILE A 51 1.50 -8.36 20.47
C ILE A 51 2.15 -8.32 21.85
N GLU A 52 1.62 -9.06 22.83
CA GLU A 52 2.14 -9.09 24.19
C GLU A 52 3.54 -9.72 24.23
N THR A 53 3.70 -10.90 23.62
CA THR A 53 5.01 -11.58 23.56
C THR A 53 6.04 -10.70 22.87
N MET A 54 5.70 -10.08 21.74
CA MET A 54 6.61 -9.16 21.04
C MET A 54 6.93 -7.91 21.87
N PHE A 55 5.93 -7.34 22.57
CA PHE A 55 6.15 -6.19 23.46
C PHE A 55 7.14 -6.53 24.57
N PHE A 56 6.97 -7.66 25.25
CA PHE A 56 7.89 -8.08 26.31
C PHE A 56 9.26 -8.49 25.76
N ALA A 57 9.31 -9.17 24.61
CA ALA A 57 10.56 -9.49 23.93
C ALA A 57 11.36 -8.23 23.54
N SER A 58 10.67 -7.13 23.17
CA SER A 58 11.34 -5.85 22.88
C SER A 58 12.10 -5.24 24.07
N MET A 59 11.80 -5.69 25.29
CA MET A 59 12.45 -5.24 26.53
C MET A 59 13.48 -6.24 27.07
N ALA A 60 13.51 -7.46 26.53
CA ALA A 60 14.48 -8.48 26.89
C ALA A 60 15.82 -8.23 26.18
N THR A 61 16.93 -8.38 26.90
CA THR A 61 18.28 -8.21 26.35
C THR A 61 18.91 -9.55 26.03
N GLU A 62 19.47 -9.68 24.83
CA GLU A 62 20.32 -10.81 24.46
C GLU A 62 21.77 -10.34 24.33
N GLU A 63 22.70 -10.99 25.04
CA GLU A 63 24.11 -10.56 25.15
C GLU A 63 24.28 -9.06 25.51
N GLY A 64 23.34 -8.51 26.29
CA GLY A 64 23.31 -7.10 26.70
C GLY A 64 22.85 -6.14 25.59
N ARG A 65 22.33 -6.63 24.47
CA ARG A 65 21.81 -5.83 23.36
C ARG A 65 20.29 -5.98 23.24
N LEU A 66 19.65 -4.89 22.83
CA LEU A 66 18.24 -4.87 22.45
C LEU A 66 18.18 -4.94 20.93
N ASN A 67 17.60 -6.00 20.39
CA ASN A 67 17.52 -6.23 18.95
C ASN A 67 16.10 -5.92 18.47
N PRO A 68 15.93 -5.05 17.46
CA PRO A 68 14.63 -4.87 16.82
C PRO A 68 14.24 -6.17 16.11
N VAL A 69 12.96 -6.54 16.21
CA VAL A 69 12.47 -7.80 15.63
C VAL A 69 11.08 -7.63 15.07
N GLY A 70 10.78 -8.38 14.02
CA GLY A 70 9.46 -8.49 13.45
C GLY A 70 9.05 -9.96 13.35
N VAL A 71 7.76 -10.21 13.47
CA VAL A 71 7.14 -11.50 13.20
C VAL A 71 6.14 -11.35 12.06
N VAL A 72 6.04 -12.36 11.22
CA VAL A 72 4.96 -12.53 10.25
C VAL A 72 4.12 -13.74 10.68
N PHE A 73 2.82 -13.53 10.82
CA PHE A 73 1.88 -14.56 11.22
C PHE A 73 1.17 -15.16 10.01
N ALA A 74 1.22 -16.49 9.90
CA ALA A 74 0.50 -17.29 8.91
C ALA A 74 -0.39 -18.34 9.60
N ARG A 75 -1.52 -18.71 8.99
CA ARG A 75 -2.42 -19.71 9.59
C ARG A 75 -1.89 -21.12 9.40
N SER A 76 -1.22 -21.33 8.28
CA SER A 76 -0.50 -22.55 7.97
C SER A 76 0.81 -22.17 7.31
N LEU A 77 1.81 -23.03 7.45
CA LEU A 77 3.07 -22.83 6.73
C LEU A 77 2.90 -22.86 5.21
N ALA A 78 1.84 -23.52 4.72
CA ALA A 78 1.45 -23.52 3.32
C ALA A 78 1.11 -22.11 2.80
N ASP A 79 0.67 -21.18 3.66
CA ASP A 79 0.40 -19.79 3.26
C ASP A 79 1.68 -19.04 2.86
N LEU A 80 2.85 -19.52 3.31
CA LEU A 80 4.17 -18.97 3.01
C LEU A 80 4.87 -19.71 1.85
N GLU A 81 4.37 -20.89 1.47
CA GLU A 81 4.99 -21.80 0.50
C GLU A 81 4.11 -22.02 -0.74
N LEU A 82 3.32 -21.01 -1.08
CA LEU A 82 2.52 -21.01 -2.30
C LEU A 82 3.41 -21.23 -3.53
N ASP A 83 2.83 -21.76 -4.62
CA ASP A 83 3.55 -22.06 -5.87
C ASP A 83 4.31 -20.83 -6.43
N GLU A 84 3.83 -19.62 -6.13
CA GLU A 84 4.56 -18.35 -6.24
C GLU A 84 4.65 -17.70 -4.85
N PRO A 85 5.71 -17.92 -4.06
CA PRO A 85 5.73 -17.48 -2.67
C PRO A 85 6.05 -15.99 -2.58
N ALA A 86 5.18 -15.22 -1.89
CA ALA A 86 5.44 -13.81 -1.56
C ALA A 86 6.62 -13.65 -0.57
N TRP A 87 7.07 -14.75 0.03
CA TRP A 87 8.07 -14.81 1.08
C TRP A 87 9.11 -15.88 0.79
N ASP A 88 10.38 -15.51 0.90
CA ASP A 88 11.48 -16.47 0.99
C ASP A 88 11.56 -16.99 2.43
N LEU A 89 11.10 -18.22 2.65
CA LEU A 89 11.09 -18.87 3.95
C LEU A 89 12.30 -19.81 4.13
N VAL A 90 13.12 -19.53 5.14
CA VAL A 90 14.12 -20.46 5.66
C VAL A 90 13.52 -21.18 6.86
N ARG A 91 13.11 -22.44 6.64
CA ARG A 91 12.52 -23.29 7.69
C ARG A 91 13.56 -23.72 8.72
N PHE A 92 13.14 -23.80 9.98
CA PHE A 92 13.88 -24.49 11.02
C PHE A 92 13.59 -26.00 10.97
N GLY A 93 14.60 -26.81 11.29
CA GLY A 93 14.46 -28.28 11.35
C GLY A 93 13.57 -28.76 12.50
N SER A 94 13.38 -27.93 13.52
CA SER A 94 12.48 -28.14 14.65
C SER A 94 11.73 -26.85 14.95
N ALA A 95 10.43 -26.96 15.22
CA ALA A 95 9.63 -25.82 15.65
C ALA A 95 10.14 -25.30 17.00
N VAL A 96 10.32 -23.98 17.10
CA VAL A 96 10.77 -23.31 18.33
C VAL A 96 9.55 -22.68 19.01
N ALA A 97 9.49 -22.69 20.33
CA ALA A 97 8.38 -22.07 21.06
C ALA A 97 8.33 -20.56 20.78
N PHE A 98 7.13 -20.02 20.60
CA PHE A 98 6.94 -18.58 20.49
C PHE A 98 6.78 -17.95 21.88
N ASP A 99 7.90 -17.63 22.52
CA ASP A 99 7.94 -16.93 23.81
C ASP A 99 8.97 -15.79 23.82
N VAL A 100 9.00 -15.03 24.92
CA VAL A 100 9.85 -13.84 25.09
C VAL A 100 11.34 -14.17 24.95
N GLU A 101 11.77 -15.32 25.49
CA GLU A 101 13.17 -15.74 25.50
C GLU A 101 13.65 -16.11 24.09
N HIS A 102 12.91 -16.98 23.41
CA HIS A 102 13.26 -17.44 22.07
C HIS A 102 13.15 -16.32 21.03
N VAL A 103 12.15 -15.43 21.14
CA VAL A 103 12.04 -14.27 20.25
C VAL A 103 13.23 -13.32 20.44
N ALA A 104 13.63 -13.03 21.68
CA ALA A 104 14.78 -12.15 21.95
C ALA A 104 16.11 -12.75 21.47
N ASN A 105 16.30 -14.05 21.67
CA ASN A 105 17.47 -14.78 21.18
C ASN A 105 17.56 -14.76 19.64
N LEU A 106 16.46 -15.11 18.96
CA LEU A 106 16.39 -15.19 17.50
C LEU A 106 16.32 -13.83 16.81
N ALA A 107 15.98 -12.75 17.52
CA ALA A 107 15.92 -11.39 16.98
C ALA A 107 17.23 -10.98 16.27
N SER A 108 18.38 -11.41 16.81
CA SER A 108 19.71 -11.14 16.24
C SER A 108 19.94 -11.78 14.87
N ALA A 109 19.24 -12.88 14.56
CA ALA A 109 19.33 -13.58 13.27
C ALA A 109 18.49 -12.91 12.18
N CYS A 110 17.55 -12.02 12.55
CA CYS A 110 16.71 -11.29 11.60
C CYS A 110 17.39 -9.99 11.15
N ALA A 111 17.59 -9.84 9.85
CA ALA A 111 18.04 -8.58 9.26
C ALA A 111 16.92 -7.53 9.25
N TRP A 112 16.69 -6.86 10.37
CA TRP A 112 15.71 -5.77 10.48
C TRP A 112 15.97 -4.63 9.47
N PRO A 113 14.94 -4.02 8.84
CA PRO A 113 13.49 -4.33 8.89
C PRO A 113 13.04 -5.31 7.79
N ARG A 114 13.96 -6.08 7.23
CA ARG A 114 13.73 -6.89 6.01
C ARG A 114 13.51 -8.36 6.26
N SER A 115 13.78 -8.89 7.46
CA SER A 115 13.55 -10.29 7.80
C SER A 115 12.69 -10.39 9.05
N PHE A 116 11.80 -11.39 9.06
CA PHE A 116 10.78 -11.59 10.08
C PHE A 116 10.82 -13.03 10.56
N LEU A 117 10.53 -13.26 11.83
CA LEU A 117 10.28 -14.61 12.33
C LEU A 117 8.92 -15.08 11.82
N SER A 118 8.88 -16.26 11.19
CA SER A 118 7.64 -16.88 10.73
C SER A 118 6.97 -17.59 11.91
N VAL A 119 5.77 -17.15 12.27
CA VAL A 119 4.99 -17.72 13.37
C VAL A 119 3.73 -18.37 12.85
N VAL A 120 3.51 -19.63 13.23
CA VAL A 120 2.35 -20.43 12.86
C VAL A 120 1.74 -21.12 14.08
N PRO A 121 0.43 -21.37 14.10
CA PRO A 121 -0.19 -22.16 15.16
C PRO A 121 0.01 -23.67 14.92
N VAL A 122 0.46 -24.39 15.95
CA VAL A 122 0.58 -25.85 15.97
C VAL A 122 -0.05 -26.37 17.26
N ASP A 123 -1.02 -27.28 17.16
CA ASP A 123 -1.73 -27.88 18.31
C ASP A 123 -2.27 -26.88 19.35
N GLY A 124 -2.65 -25.68 18.90
CA GLY A 124 -3.20 -24.62 19.75
C GLY A 124 -2.16 -23.72 20.43
N SER A 125 -0.87 -23.91 20.16
CA SER A 125 0.22 -23.02 20.60
C SER A 125 0.93 -22.38 19.42
N LEU A 126 1.50 -21.19 19.62
CA LEU A 126 2.28 -20.52 18.60
C LEU A 126 3.72 -21.04 18.59
N VAL A 127 4.24 -21.28 17.39
CA VAL A 127 5.63 -21.70 17.20
C VAL A 127 6.30 -20.89 16.11
N ILE A 128 7.61 -20.67 16.27
CA ILE A 128 8.48 -20.08 15.26
C ILE A 128 8.95 -21.20 14.34
N ALA A 129 8.51 -21.14 13.09
CA ALA A 129 8.81 -22.17 12.09
C ALA A 129 10.02 -21.84 11.21
N GLY A 130 10.50 -20.60 11.24
CA GLY A 130 11.65 -20.17 10.44
C GLY A 130 11.82 -18.66 10.38
N ILE A 131 12.66 -18.23 9.45
CA ILE A 131 12.87 -16.82 9.10
C ILE A 131 12.29 -16.59 7.71
N ALA A 132 11.39 -15.63 7.60
CA ALA A 132 10.75 -15.23 6.37
C ALA A 132 11.26 -13.85 5.92
N THR A 133 11.55 -13.74 4.64
CA THR A 133 12.01 -12.50 4.00
C THR A 133 11.03 -12.15 2.89
N PRO A 134 10.45 -10.94 2.82
CA PRO A 134 9.55 -10.59 1.75
C PRO A 134 10.34 -10.55 0.44
N HIS A 135 9.83 -11.20 -0.60
CA HIS A 135 10.53 -11.32 -1.88
C HIS A 135 10.60 -9.95 -2.57
N SER A 136 11.81 -9.45 -2.84
CA SER A 136 12.00 -8.20 -3.58
C SER A 136 11.86 -8.46 -5.08
N ARG A 137 10.63 -8.52 -5.62
CA ARG A 137 10.27 -7.98 -6.96
C ARG A 137 8.87 -8.32 -7.47
N ARG A 138 8.37 -7.37 -8.29
CA ARG A 138 7.37 -7.45 -9.37
C ARG A 138 5.95 -7.88 -8.97
N SER A 139 5.16 -6.85 -8.60
CA SER A 139 3.78 -6.70 -9.08
C SER A 139 2.71 -7.65 -8.49
N PHE A 140 1.81 -7.09 -7.68
CA PHE A 140 0.40 -7.49 -7.42
C PHE A 140 0.04 -8.38 -6.24
N GLU A 141 0.95 -9.10 -5.62
CA GLU A 141 0.60 -9.90 -4.45
C GLU A 141 1.00 -9.15 -3.19
N LEU A 142 0.05 -8.33 -2.71
CA LEU A 142 0.08 -7.92 -1.31
C LEU A 142 -0.23 -9.19 -0.53
N ASP A 143 0.78 -9.77 0.11
CA ASP A 143 0.49 -10.78 1.12
C ASP A 143 -0.41 -10.11 2.17
N GLN A 144 -1.48 -10.81 2.50
CA GLN A 144 -2.45 -10.36 3.50
C GLN A 144 -2.02 -10.87 4.88
N LEU A 145 -0.75 -11.22 5.07
CA LEU A 145 -0.29 -11.70 6.36
C LEU A 145 -0.19 -10.53 7.33
N VAL A 146 -0.39 -10.85 8.61
CA VAL A 146 -0.28 -9.87 9.67
C VAL A 146 1.15 -9.89 10.16
N ARG A 147 1.78 -8.71 10.18
CA ARG A 147 3.14 -8.55 10.71
C ARG A 147 3.05 -7.77 12.00
N VAL A 148 3.74 -8.24 13.03
CA VAL A 148 3.87 -7.50 14.30
C VAL A 148 5.33 -7.18 14.46
N VAL A 149 5.65 -5.91 14.64
CA VAL A 149 7.03 -5.43 14.66
C VAL A 149 7.32 -4.60 15.88
N VAL A 150 8.53 -4.74 16.40
CA VAL A 150 9.04 -4.00 17.56
C VAL A 150 10.34 -3.30 17.19
N PRO A 151 10.27 -2.07 16.65
CA PRO A 151 11.45 -1.36 16.15
C PRO A 151 12.39 -0.90 17.28
N LYS A 152 11.87 -0.76 18.49
CA LYS A 152 12.61 -0.36 19.70
C LYS A 152 11.82 -0.76 20.95
N PRO A 153 12.47 -0.83 22.13
CA PRO A 153 11.81 -1.18 23.37
C PRO A 153 10.58 -0.33 23.66
N GLY A 154 9.47 -0.99 24.02
CA GLY A 154 8.22 -0.32 24.38
C GLY A 154 7.42 0.24 23.19
N VAL A 155 7.76 -0.13 21.96
CA VAL A 155 7.01 0.20 20.75
C VAL A 155 6.64 -1.06 20.01
N VAL A 156 5.34 -1.19 19.69
CA VAL A 156 4.81 -2.27 18.84
C VAL A 156 4.04 -1.63 17.70
N ALA A 157 4.22 -2.12 16.49
CA ALA A 157 3.40 -1.75 15.36
C ALA A 157 2.87 -3.01 14.67
N VAL A 158 1.62 -2.97 14.24
CA VAL A 158 0.91 -4.07 13.59
C VAL A 158 0.60 -3.66 12.17
N TYR A 159 1.03 -4.50 11.25
CA TYR A 159 0.92 -4.30 9.82
C TYR A 159 0.00 -5.36 9.20
N ARG A 160 -0.60 -5.00 8.08
CA ARG A 160 -1.27 -5.92 7.15
C ARG A 160 -0.60 -5.78 5.79
N GLY A 161 0.16 -6.78 5.38
CA GLY A 161 1.12 -6.63 4.28
C GLY A 161 2.11 -5.51 4.58
N GLU A 162 2.26 -4.56 3.65
CA GLU A 162 3.16 -3.40 3.80
C GLU A 162 2.60 -2.24 4.66
N TRP A 163 1.35 -2.33 5.12
CA TRP A 163 0.66 -1.21 5.73
C TRP A 163 0.67 -1.27 7.24
N GLU A 164 1.21 -0.25 7.91
CA GLU A 164 1.02 -0.06 9.34
C GLU A 164 -0.45 0.28 9.61
N ILE A 165 -1.15 -0.53 10.41
CA ILE A 165 -2.55 -0.32 10.75
C ILE A 165 -2.66 0.34 12.13
N VAL A 166 -1.86 -0.14 13.08
CA VAL A 166 -1.86 0.34 14.47
C VAL A 166 -0.44 0.36 15.01
N ARG A 167 -0.12 1.37 15.80
CA ARG A 167 1.12 1.51 16.56
C ARG A 167 0.84 1.83 18.01
N TYR A 168 1.49 1.12 18.90
CA TYR A 168 1.60 1.41 20.31
C TYR A 168 2.94 2.06 20.61
N GLU A 169 2.93 3.22 21.25
CA GLU A 169 4.13 3.87 21.75
C GLU A 169 3.82 4.67 23.02
N ARG A 170 4.59 4.45 24.09
CA ARG A 170 4.53 5.22 25.34
C ARG A 170 3.12 5.33 25.95
N GLY A 171 2.41 4.20 26.04
CA GLY A 171 1.06 4.17 26.65
C GLY A 171 -0.05 4.71 25.75
N ALA A 172 0.24 5.03 24.49
CA ALA A 172 -0.72 5.49 23.51
C ALA A 172 -0.83 4.50 22.33
N VAL A 173 -2.06 4.18 21.94
CA VAL A 173 -2.37 3.48 20.69
C VAL A 173 -2.72 4.52 19.64
N ARG A 174 -1.97 4.53 18.54
CA ARG A 174 -2.13 5.37 17.35
C ARG A 174 -2.54 4.47 16.20
N THR A 175 -3.57 4.84 15.47
CA THR A 175 -4.02 4.10 14.28
C THR A 175 -3.52 4.81 13.04
N TRP A 176 -2.83 4.11 12.14
CA TRP A 176 -2.35 4.70 10.89
C TRP A 176 -3.28 4.30 9.75
N MET A 177 -4.49 4.84 9.74
CA MET A 177 -5.38 4.78 8.58
C MET A 177 -6.38 5.94 8.61
N PRO A 178 -6.37 6.84 7.61
CA PRO A 178 -7.61 7.49 7.21
C PRO A 178 -8.60 6.43 6.73
N LYS A 179 -9.77 6.38 7.38
CA LYS A 179 -10.89 5.51 7.02
C LYS A 179 -11.62 5.99 5.76
N ASN A 180 -11.37 7.23 5.30
CA ASN A 180 -11.95 7.79 4.08
C ASN A 180 -10.88 8.60 3.33
N ARG A 181 -10.46 8.13 2.14
CA ARG A 181 -9.74 8.94 1.16
C ARG A 181 -10.58 9.01 -0.11
N PRO A 182 -11.67 9.82 -0.12
CA PRO A 182 -12.68 9.76 -1.17
C PRO A 182 -12.11 9.98 -2.57
N GLN A 183 -11.01 10.72 -2.70
CA GLN A 183 -10.31 11.01 -3.94
C GLN A 183 -9.55 9.79 -4.49
N LEU A 184 -8.90 9.00 -3.62
CA LEU A 184 -8.27 7.74 -4.04
C LEU A 184 -9.33 6.72 -4.48
N ASP A 185 -10.45 6.66 -3.76
CA ASP A 185 -11.59 5.82 -4.12
C ASP A 185 -12.22 6.28 -5.44
N SER A 186 -12.27 7.60 -5.68
CA SER A 186 -12.75 8.21 -6.92
C SER A 186 -11.86 7.82 -8.10
N ILE A 187 -10.54 7.98 -7.98
CA ILE A 187 -9.55 7.55 -8.98
C ILE A 187 -9.69 6.06 -9.26
N GLU A 188 -9.80 5.23 -8.22
CA GLU A 188 -9.97 3.78 -8.38
C GLU A 188 -11.22 3.43 -9.18
N ARG A 189 -12.36 4.10 -8.91
CA ARG A 189 -13.57 3.97 -9.72
C ARG A 189 -13.40 4.51 -11.15
N GLY A 190 -12.60 5.57 -11.33
CA GLY A 190 -12.27 6.15 -12.62
C GLY A 190 -11.50 5.17 -13.51
N VAL A 191 -10.38 4.64 -13.01
CA VAL A 191 -9.53 3.69 -13.73
C VAL A 191 -10.24 2.36 -13.95
N LEU A 192 -10.96 1.83 -12.96
CA LEU A 192 -11.58 0.50 -13.04
C LEU A 192 -13.02 0.52 -13.57
N ARG A 193 -13.49 1.64 -14.15
CA ARG A 193 -14.88 1.85 -14.59
C ARG A 193 -15.40 0.73 -15.51
N ASP A 194 -14.54 0.21 -16.37
CA ASP A 194 -14.90 -0.78 -17.39
C ASP A 194 -14.80 -2.24 -16.91
N LEU A 195 -14.44 -2.48 -15.65
CA LEU A 195 -14.36 -3.82 -15.07
C LEU A 195 -15.67 -4.19 -14.36
N ALA A 196 -16.32 -5.25 -14.85
CA ALA A 196 -17.58 -5.78 -14.28
C ALA A 196 -17.46 -6.27 -12.81
N ARG A 197 -16.23 -6.50 -12.31
CA ARG A 197 -15.94 -6.82 -10.91
C ARG A 197 -14.57 -6.21 -10.51
N PRO A 198 -14.51 -5.07 -9.80
CA PRO A 198 -13.28 -4.54 -9.23
C PRO A 198 -12.89 -5.35 -7.98
N GLN A 199 -12.54 -6.63 -8.14
CA GLN A 199 -12.12 -7.45 -7.02
C GLN A 199 -10.60 -7.38 -6.83
N GLY A 200 -10.18 -6.77 -5.72
CA GLY A 200 -8.86 -6.99 -5.10
C GLY A 200 -7.67 -6.16 -5.59
N ARG A 201 -7.81 -5.27 -6.58
CA ARG A 201 -6.70 -4.43 -7.05
C ARG A 201 -6.93 -2.95 -6.76
N ARG A 202 -6.32 -2.47 -5.67
CA ARG A 202 -6.30 -1.06 -5.31
C ARG A 202 -5.39 -0.27 -6.25
N VAL A 203 -5.95 0.64 -7.02
CA VAL A 203 -5.20 1.53 -7.95
C VAL A 203 -4.21 2.40 -7.17
N SER A 204 -4.56 2.76 -5.94
CA SER A 204 -3.72 3.51 -5.00
C SER A 204 -2.33 2.89 -4.76
N LYS A 205 -2.16 1.57 -4.88
CA LYS A 205 -0.82 0.95 -4.69
C LYS A 205 0.17 1.30 -5.80
N TYR A 206 -0.30 1.59 -7.00
CA TYR A 206 0.58 2.02 -8.09
C TYR A 206 1.09 3.44 -7.88
N LEU A 207 0.21 4.32 -7.39
CA LEU A 207 0.58 5.67 -6.97
C LEU A 207 1.61 5.63 -5.84
N LEU A 208 1.44 4.73 -4.85
CA LEU A 208 2.44 4.54 -3.82
C LEU A 208 3.76 3.98 -4.32
N ARG A 209 3.75 3.02 -5.25
CA ARG A 209 4.99 2.55 -5.88
C ARG A 209 5.74 3.67 -6.61
N ILE A 210 5.03 4.64 -7.18
CA ILE A 210 5.65 5.83 -7.76
C ILE A 210 6.28 6.69 -6.65
N VAL A 211 5.55 6.93 -5.56
CA VAL A 211 6.06 7.68 -4.39
C VAL A 211 7.27 7.00 -3.76
N GLU A 212 7.25 5.69 -3.57
CA GLU A 212 8.39 4.89 -3.09
C GLU A 212 9.60 5.07 -4.01
N GLY A 213 9.41 4.93 -5.33
CA GLY A 213 10.48 5.19 -6.30
C GLY A 213 11.00 6.64 -6.26
N MET A 214 10.13 7.62 -6.03
CA MET A 214 10.53 9.02 -5.83
C MET A 214 11.40 9.19 -4.57
N VAL A 215 11.07 8.51 -3.48
CA VAL A 215 11.87 8.50 -2.22
C VAL A 215 13.22 7.84 -2.47
N GLU A 216 13.25 6.68 -3.14
CA GLU A 216 14.48 5.95 -3.46
C GLU A 216 15.46 6.76 -4.32
N LEU A 217 14.96 7.56 -5.25
CA LEU A 217 15.81 8.43 -6.07
C LEU A 217 16.41 9.61 -5.29
N GLY A 218 15.83 9.99 -4.14
CA GLY A 218 16.36 11.03 -3.25
C GLY A 218 16.38 12.46 -3.84
N ARG A 219 15.65 12.72 -4.94
CA ARG A 219 15.64 14.03 -5.62
C ARG A 219 14.43 14.90 -5.25
N GLY A 220 13.51 14.37 -4.46
CA GLY A 220 12.19 14.95 -4.23
C GLY A 220 11.36 14.99 -5.52
N GLY A 221 10.07 15.29 -5.41
CA GLY A 221 9.19 15.36 -6.57
C GLY A 221 7.77 15.75 -6.21
N LEU A 222 7.01 16.13 -7.24
CA LEU A 222 5.61 16.51 -7.12
C LEU A 222 4.82 15.78 -8.21
N LEU A 223 3.84 14.98 -7.79
CA LEU A 223 2.92 14.27 -8.67
C LEU A 223 1.51 14.77 -8.35
N VAL A 224 0.76 15.17 -9.37
CA VAL A 224 -0.61 15.65 -9.21
C VAL A 224 -1.57 14.88 -10.09
N VAL A 225 -2.76 14.59 -9.55
CA VAL A 225 -3.84 13.91 -10.27
C VAL A 225 -5.04 14.85 -10.33
N LEU A 226 -5.49 15.10 -11.55
CA LEU A 226 -6.65 15.95 -11.84
C LEU A 226 -7.97 15.28 -11.46
N GLY A 227 -9.01 16.10 -11.29
CA GLY A 227 -10.35 15.61 -11.02
C GLY A 227 -11.00 14.93 -12.25
N PRO A 228 -12.12 14.22 -12.05
CA PRO A 228 -12.86 13.57 -13.14
C PRO A 228 -13.22 14.56 -14.26
N GLY A 229 -12.80 14.27 -15.49
CA GLY A 229 -13.12 15.08 -16.68
C GLY A 229 -12.28 16.36 -16.82
N GLU A 230 -11.32 16.61 -15.92
CA GLU A 230 -10.33 17.67 -16.06
C GLU A 230 -9.15 17.21 -16.94
N GLY A 231 -8.59 18.13 -17.72
CA GLY A 231 -7.36 17.95 -18.49
C GLY A 231 -6.43 19.15 -18.34
N LEU A 232 -5.37 19.19 -19.17
CA LEU A 232 -4.41 20.30 -19.16
C LEU A 232 -5.05 21.69 -19.41
N PRO A 233 -6.03 21.86 -20.31
CA PRO A 233 -6.66 23.17 -20.53
C PRO A 233 -7.36 23.72 -19.28
N GLN A 234 -7.94 22.85 -18.45
CA GLN A 234 -8.59 23.25 -17.20
C GLN A 234 -7.58 23.66 -16.12
N LEU A 235 -6.34 23.17 -16.21
CA LEU A 235 -5.26 23.50 -15.28
C LEU A 235 -4.52 24.78 -15.69
N PHE A 236 -4.20 24.96 -16.98
CA PHE A 236 -3.38 26.07 -17.47
C PHE A 236 -4.16 27.18 -18.18
N GLY A 237 -5.42 26.96 -18.54
CA GLY A 237 -6.24 27.87 -19.34
C GLY A 237 -6.08 27.63 -20.85
N GLU A 238 -6.39 28.64 -21.66
CA GLU A 238 -6.10 28.64 -23.10
C GLU A 238 -4.58 28.68 -23.37
N GLU A 239 -4.14 28.09 -24.49
CA GLU A 239 -2.71 27.98 -24.84
C GLU A 239 -2.02 29.34 -24.87
N GLY A 240 -0.86 29.45 -24.21
CA GLY A 240 -0.05 30.68 -24.17
C GLY A 240 -0.01 31.44 -22.85
N ASN A 241 -0.55 30.88 -21.76
CA ASN A 241 -0.30 31.37 -20.40
C ASN A 241 1.21 31.22 -20.06
N PRO A 242 1.88 32.15 -19.36
CA PRO A 242 3.28 31.98 -18.92
C PRO A 242 3.57 30.68 -18.13
N PHE A 243 2.55 30.06 -17.52
CA PHE A 243 2.66 28.75 -16.87
C PHE A 243 2.67 27.57 -17.85
N ASP A 244 2.24 27.79 -19.09
CA ASP A 244 2.10 26.80 -20.16
C ASP A 244 3.38 26.64 -21.00
N THR A 245 4.19 27.70 -21.11
CA THR A 245 5.39 27.73 -21.97
C THR A 245 6.50 26.77 -21.55
N GLU A 246 6.51 26.31 -20.29
CA GLU A 246 7.54 25.39 -19.77
C GLU A 246 7.06 23.94 -19.61
N VAL A 247 5.75 23.69 -19.80
CA VAL A 247 5.12 22.38 -19.59
C VAL A 247 5.49 21.44 -20.72
N LYS A 248 6.08 20.29 -20.38
CA LYS A 248 6.43 19.26 -21.35
C LYS A 248 5.25 18.30 -21.50
N ARG A 249 4.39 18.59 -22.46
CA ARG A 249 3.21 17.77 -22.78
C ARG A 249 3.63 16.49 -23.48
N LEU A 250 2.96 15.39 -23.14
CA LEU A 250 3.18 14.09 -23.75
C LEU A 250 2.11 13.85 -24.82
N ASP A 251 2.55 13.53 -26.03
CA ASP A 251 1.68 13.16 -27.14
C ASP A 251 2.26 11.91 -27.85
N PRO A 252 1.65 10.71 -27.69
CA PRO A 252 0.49 10.45 -26.85
C PRO A 252 0.82 10.47 -25.34
N ALA A 253 -0.21 10.60 -24.50
CA ALA A 253 -0.09 10.47 -23.05
C ALA A 253 0.48 9.10 -22.64
N LEU A 254 1.19 9.03 -21.50
CA LEU A 254 1.65 7.73 -20.97
C LEU A 254 0.50 7.04 -20.26
N CYS A 255 -0.07 6.03 -20.93
CA CYS A 255 -1.29 5.35 -20.48
C CYS A 255 -1.07 4.34 -19.33
N LEU A 256 -0.76 4.81 -18.11
CA LEU A 256 -0.61 3.95 -16.95
C LEU A 256 -1.94 3.29 -16.56
N GLY A 257 -3.06 4.02 -16.61
CA GLY A 257 -4.38 3.47 -16.27
C GLY A 257 -4.75 2.27 -17.13
N SER A 258 -4.53 2.40 -18.45
CA SER A 258 -4.75 1.32 -19.40
C SER A 258 -3.85 0.11 -19.11
N ALA A 259 -2.57 0.33 -18.77
CA ALA A 259 -1.67 -0.77 -18.41
C ALA A 259 -2.09 -1.49 -17.11
N ILE A 260 -2.64 -0.76 -16.14
CA ILE A 260 -3.21 -1.31 -14.91
C ILE A 260 -4.43 -2.19 -15.24
N LEU A 261 -5.30 -1.71 -16.13
CA LEU A 261 -6.48 -2.45 -16.59
C LEU A 261 -6.10 -3.72 -17.34
N GLU A 262 -5.18 -3.66 -18.31
CA GLU A 262 -4.71 -4.80 -19.09
C GLU A 262 -4.19 -5.94 -18.19
N LEU A 263 -3.40 -5.59 -17.16
CA LEU A 263 -2.88 -6.56 -16.21
C LEU A 263 -4.00 -7.15 -15.32
N SER A 264 -5.01 -6.35 -14.99
CA SER A 264 -6.16 -6.77 -14.18
C SER A 264 -7.07 -7.74 -14.95
N VAL A 265 -7.36 -7.44 -16.22
CA VAL A 265 -8.14 -8.31 -17.12
C VAL A 265 -7.43 -9.64 -17.37
N SER A 266 -6.11 -9.61 -17.57
CA SER A 266 -5.30 -10.83 -17.78
C SER A 266 -5.39 -11.78 -16.59
N ALA A 267 -5.37 -11.25 -15.36
CA ALA A 267 -5.53 -12.04 -14.15
C ALA A 267 -6.94 -12.68 -14.03
N THR A 268 -8.00 -11.96 -14.37
CA THR A 268 -9.38 -12.48 -14.29
C THR A 268 -9.65 -13.61 -15.28
N ARG A 269 -9.03 -13.58 -16.47
CA ARG A 269 -9.17 -14.62 -17.50
C ARG A 269 -8.51 -15.94 -17.09
N GLU A 270 -7.42 -15.90 -16.33
CA GLU A 270 -6.74 -17.09 -15.81
C GLU A 270 -7.51 -17.78 -14.68
N SER A 271 -8.34 -17.04 -13.92
CA SER A 271 -9.11 -17.58 -12.79
C SER A 271 -10.45 -18.22 -13.20
N GLN A 272 -10.88 -18.11 -14.46
CA GLN A 272 -12.10 -18.75 -14.95
C GLN A 272 -11.77 -20.15 -15.48
N PRO A 273 -12.41 -21.23 -14.99
CA PRO A 273 -12.25 -22.55 -15.60
C PRO A 273 -12.74 -22.48 -17.06
N PRO A 274 -12.15 -23.27 -17.97
CA PRO A 274 -12.58 -23.28 -19.37
C PRO A 274 -14.06 -23.64 -19.41
N SER A 275 -14.87 -22.72 -19.91
CA SER A 275 -16.28 -23.00 -20.17
C SER A 275 -16.34 -24.07 -21.26
N GLU A 276 -17.00 -25.19 -20.96
CA GLU A 276 -17.19 -26.27 -21.92
C GLU A 276 -17.74 -25.69 -23.23
N PRO A 277 -17.17 -26.06 -24.39
CA PRO A 277 -17.69 -25.62 -25.67
C PRO A 277 -19.09 -26.21 -25.84
N ARG A 278 -20.10 -25.33 -25.92
CA ARG A 278 -21.42 -25.73 -26.42
C ARG A 278 -21.22 -26.35 -27.80
N GLN A 279 -21.52 -27.64 -27.92
CA GLN A 279 -21.58 -28.35 -29.19
C GLN A 279 -22.60 -27.63 -30.09
N GLY A 280 -22.09 -26.87 -31.04
CA GLY A 280 -22.82 -26.35 -32.18
C GLY A 280 -21.97 -26.67 -33.41
N ASP A 281 -22.51 -27.53 -34.27
CA ASP A 281 -21.89 -27.98 -35.51
C ASP A 281 -21.40 -26.81 -36.39
N GLY A 282 -20.19 -26.96 -36.95
CA GLY A 282 -19.82 -26.23 -38.16
C GLY A 282 -18.41 -25.62 -38.18
N LYS A 283 -17.47 -26.37 -38.76
CA LYS A 283 -16.27 -25.91 -39.50
C LYS A 283 -15.11 -25.30 -38.70
N LYS A 284 -14.05 -26.10 -38.50
CA LYS A 284 -12.68 -25.65 -38.16
C LYS A 284 -12.15 -24.66 -39.21
N PRO A 285 -11.30 -23.72 -38.78
CA PRO A 285 -9.91 -23.81 -39.20
C PRO A 285 -8.92 -23.91 -38.02
N ALA A 286 -7.69 -24.19 -38.39
CA ALA A 286 -6.61 -24.75 -37.59
C ALA A 286 -6.07 -23.82 -36.48
N ALA A 287 -5.97 -24.40 -35.28
CA ALA A 287 -4.77 -24.47 -34.45
C ALA A 287 -3.81 -23.26 -34.39
N GLU A 288 -4.16 -22.24 -33.60
CA GLU A 288 -3.19 -21.33 -32.93
C GLU A 288 -3.78 -20.82 -31.58
N GLY A 289 -4.17 -21.72 -30.68
CA GLY A 289 -4.96 -21.35 -29.49
C GLY A 289 -4.41 -21.76 -28.13
N ALA A 290 -3.46 -22.70 -28.04
CA ALA A 290 -3.24 -23.45 -26.80
C ALA A 290 -1.98 -23.07 -25.99
N ALA A 291 -1.32 -21.94 -26.28
CA ALA A 291 -0.08 -21.53 -25.58
C ALA A 291 -0.04 -20.03 -25.19
N ARG A 292 -1.19 -19.37 -24.95
CA ARG A 292 -1.27 -17.90 -24.76
C ARG A 292 -1.41 -17.41 -23.30
N GLY A 293 -1.37 -18.29 -22.30
CA GLY A 293 -1.65 -17.95 -20.89
C GLY A 293 -0.56 -17.13 -20.18
N PRO A 294 0.62 -17.71 -19.89
CA PRO A 294 1.60 -17.08 -18.99
C PRO A 294 2.42 -15.93 -19.62
N ASP A 295 2.68 -15.98 -20.92
CA ASP A 295 3.52 -15.00 -21.62
C ASP A 295 2.86 -13.61 -21.71
N HIS A 296 1.53 -13.55 -21.80
CA HIS A 296 0.80 -12.26 -21.90
C HIS A 296 0.79 -11.50 -20.57
N ARG A 297 0.51 -12.18 -19.44
CA ARG A 297 0.53 -11.56 -18.11
C ARG A 297 1.91 -11.05 -17.74
N PHE A 298 2.95 -11.83 -18.05
CA PHE A 298 4.34 -11.42 -17.86
C PHE A 298 4.67 -10.16 -18.67
N LYS A 299 4.32 -10.13 -19.97
CA LYS A 299 4.50 -8.95 -20.84
C LYS A 299 3.75 -7.70 -20.34
N SER A 300 2.50 -7.85 -19.89
CA SER A 300 1.73 -6.75 -19.30
C SER A 300 2.36 -6.24 -18.00
N SER A 301 2.87 -7.13 -17.15
CA SER A 301 3.57 -6.77 -15.91
C SER A 301 4.89 -6.02 -16.21
N GLU A 302 5.66 -6.47 -17.20
CA GLU A 302 6.88 -5.78 -17.62
C GLU A 302 6.61 -4.40 -18.24
N ARG A 303 5.56 -4.28 -19.09
CA ARG A 303 5.12 -2.97 -19.61
C ARG A 303 4.79 -2.01 -18.48
N LEU A 304 4.01 -2.47 -17.50
CA LEU A 304 3.59 -1.69 -16.35
C LEU A 304 4.77 -1.26 -15.47
N ASN A 305 5.70 -2.16 -15.19
CA ASN A 305 6.92 -1.82 -14.44
C ASN A 305 7.80 -0.80 -15.17
N ARG A 306 7.92 -0.90 -16.50
CA ARG A 306 8.63 0.09 -17.31
C ARG A 306 7.96 1.47 -17.27
N LEU A 307 6.63 1.51 -17.33
CA LEU A 307 5.88 2.76 -17.20
C LEU A 307 6.08 3.40 -15.82
N LEU A 308 6.00 2.60 -14.74
CA LEU A 308 6.23 3.11 -13.38
C LEU A 308 7.66 3.70 -13.23
N ASP A 309 8.70 3.00 -13.70
CA ASP A 309 10.08 3.51 -13.67
C ASP A 309 10.22 4.81 -14.49
N LEU A 310 9.61 4.87 -15.67
CA LEU A 310 9.62 6.08 -16.49
C LEU A 310 8.95 7.25 -15.77
N ILE A 311 7.76 7.05 -15.18
CA ILE A 311 7.03 8.08 -14.45
C ILE A 311 7.84 8.59 -13.27
N VAL A 312 8.42 7.69 -12.48
CA VAL A 312 9.33 8.04 -11.37
C VAL A 312 10.48 8.91 -11.88
N ARG A 313 11.10 8.58 -13.02
CA ARG A 313 12.16 9.43 -13.61
C ARG A 313 11.64 10.80 -14.06
N LEU A 314 10.42 10.89 -14.60
CA LEU A 314 9.83 12.18 -14.98
C LEU A 314 9.64 13.11 -13.78
N THR A 315 9.37 12.58 -12.58
CA THR A 315 9.24 13.38 -11.35
C THR A 315 10.55 14.06 -10.91
N THR A 316 11.70 13.62 -11.45
CA THR A 316 12.99 14.24 -11.15
C THR A 316 13.22 15.55 -11.90
N VAL A 317 12.41 15.81 -12.93
CA VAL A 317 12.41 17.09 -13.64
C VAL A 317 11.75 18.14 -12.77
N ASP A 318 12.33 19.34 -12.73
CA ASP A 318 11.77 20.42 -11.93
C ASP A 318 10.34 20.78 -12.37
N GLY A 319 9.42 20.78 -11.40
CA GLY A 319 7.98 20.92 -11.62
C GLY A 319 7.17 19.69 -11.23
N ALA A 320 5.90 19.67 -11.61
CA ALA A 320 4.96 18.59 -11.34
C ALA A 320 4.85 17.63 -12.53
N VAL A 321 4.65 16.35 -12.23
CA VAL A 321 4.05 15.38 -13.17
C VAL A 321 2.54 15.48 -13.03
N VAL A 322 1.84 15.69 -14.15
CA VAL A 322 0.38 15.87 -14.19
C VAL A 322 -0.27 14.63 -14.80
N MET A 323 -1.14 13.99 -14.03
CA MET A 323 -1.97 12.87 -14.46
C MET A 323 -3.43 13.30 -14.56
N ASP A 324 -4.16 12.70 -15.50
CA ASP A 324 -5.61 12.74 -15.49
C ASP A 324 -6.20 11.81 -14.42
N HIS A 325 -7.52 11.84 -14.26
CA HIS A 325 -8.22 10.97 -13.32
C HIS A 325 -8.16 9.47 -13.68
N GLY A 326 -7.80 9.16 -14.93
CA GLY A 326 -7.52 7.81 -15.43
C GLY A 326 -6.10 7.32 -15.14
N LEU A 327 -5.26 8.15 -14.49
CA LEU A 327 -3.82 7.93 -14.27
C LEU A 327 -2.94 7.99 -15.52
N ASP A 328 -3.43 8.54 -16.62
CA ASP A 328 -2.60 8.77 -17.79
C ASP A 328 -1.78 10.05 -17.60
N VAL A 329 -0.46 9.97 -17.83
CA VAL A 329 0.41 11.13 -17.67
C VAL A 329 0.27 12.04 -18.87
N LEU A 330 -0.24 13.25 -18.62
CA LEU A 330 -0.47 14.27 -19.64
C LEU A 330 0.76 15.14 -19.86
N ALA A 331 1.48 15.47 -18.79
CA ALA A 331 2.64 16.35 -18.85
C ALA A 331 3.59 16.17 -17.66
N PHE A 332 4.82 16.68 -17.80
CA PHE A 332 5.81 16.73 -16.72
C PHE A 332 6.59 18.06 -16.72
N GLY A 333 7.25 18.33 -15.58
CA GLY A 333 7.97 19.58 -15.37
C GLY A 333 7.06 20.81 -15.34
N ALA A 334 5.81 20.62 -14.90
CA ALA A 334 4.80 21.67 -14.95
C ALA A 334 4.85 22.58 -13.71
N LYS A 335 4.82 23.90 -13.91
CA LYS A 335 4.66 24.87 -12.82
C LYS A 335 3.18 25.05 -12.53
N LEU A 336 2.72 24.53 -11.40
CA LEU A 336 1.30 24.59 -11.04
C LEU A 336 0.83 26.04 -10.84
N PRO A 337 -0.39 26.38 -11.29
CA PRO A 337 -0.93 27.72 -11.12
C PRO A 337 -1.11 28.07 -9.64
N PRO A 338 -1.09 29.37 -9.29
CA PRO A 338 -1.35 29.82 -7.93
C PRO A 338 -2.77 29.45 -7.49
N PRO A 339 -3.01 29.35 -6.16
CA PRO A 339 -4.33 29.00 -5.66
C PRO A 339 -5.34 30.12 -5.93
N ARG A 340 -6.63 29.74 -6.07
CA ARG A 340 -7.73 30.71 -6.21
C ARG A 340 -7.98 31.52 -4.94
N SER A 341 -7.57 31.01 -3.78
CA SER A 341 -7.69 31.65 -2.47
C SER A 341 -6.35 31.63 -1.73
N ILE A 342 -6.14 32.56 -0.81
CA ILE A 342 -4.93 32.57 0.03
C ILE A 342 -5.04 31.40 1.01
N ILE A 343 -4.08 30.48 0.94
CA ILE A 343 -3.97 29.34 1.86
C ILE A 343 -2.77 29.62 2.76
N SER A 344 -3.06 30.03 3.99
CA SER A 344 -2.02 30.27 5.01
C SER A 344 -1.78 29.03 5.88
N GLU A 345 -2.81 28.20 6.02
CA GLU A 345 -2.80 27.04 6.90
C GLU A 345 -3.29 25.78 6.17
N VAL A 346 -2.65 24.65 6.47
CA VAL A 346 -3.13 23.31 6.11
C VAL A 346 -3.38 22.51 7.36
N TYR A 347 -4.40 21.67 7.34
CA TYR A 347 -4.75 20.85 8.48
C TYR A 347 -3.98 19.53 8.39
N ALA A 348 -3.09 19.28 9.35
CA ALA A 348 -2.46 17.98 9.45
C ALA A 348 -3.54 16.98 9.85
N ALA A 349 -3.72 15.95 9.04
CA ALA A 349 -4.58 14.86 9.47
C ALA A 349 -3.92 14.13 10.63
N THR A 350 -4.62 14.10 11.76
CA THR A 350 -4.19 13.31 12.90
C THR A 350 -4.57 11.82 12.70
N PRO A 351 -3.93 10.90 13.44
CA PRO A 351 -4.23 9.46 13.40
C PRO A 351 -5.72 9.09 13.64
N ASP A 352 -6.49 9.98 14.28
CA ASP A 352 -7.92 9.87 14.54
C ASP A 352 -8.80 10.67 13.56
N GLN A 353 -8.24 11.11 12.42
CA GLN A 353 -8.88 11.93 11.39
C GLN A 353 -9.43 13.27 11.91
N ARG A 354 -8.90 13.76 13.03
CA ARG A 354 -9.17 15.13 13.43
C ARG A 354 -8.33 16.05 12.55
N MET A 355 -8.99 17.13 12.13
CA MET A 355 -8.42 18.18 11.30
C MET A 355 -8.34 19.46 12.13
N ASP A 356 -7.73 19.33 13.31
CA ASP A 356 -7.66 20.35 14.37
C ASP A 356 -6.27 20.97 14.51
N VAL A 357 -5.21 20.32 13.99
CA VAL A 357 -3.85 20.86 13.96
C VAL A 357 -3.62 21.63 12.67
N SER A 358 -3.59 22.97 12.74
CA SER A 358 -3.16 23.80 11.63
C SER A 358 -1.63 23.85 11.56
N LEU A 359 -1.09 23.67 10.36
CA LEU A 359 0.31 23.86 10.02
C LEU A 359 0.41 25.07 9.11
N SER A 360 1.28 26.02 9.46
CA SER A 360 1.61 27.15 8.58
C SER A 360 2.32 26.64 7.32
N LEU A 361 1.81 27.04 6.15
CA LEU A 361 2.43 26.75 4.86
C LEU A 361 3.68 27.60 4.60
N ASP A 362 3.83 28.74 5.29
CA ASP A 362 4.93 29.68 5.09
C ASP A 362 6.27 29.08 5.56
N ALA A 363 6.23 28.19 6.56
CA ALA A 363 7.37 27.44 7.03
C ALA A 363 7.75 26.24 6.14
N ARG A 364 7.02 25.98 5.04
CA ARG A 364 7.20 24.81 4.16
C ARG A 364 7.80 25.19 2.82
N GLY A 365 8.43 24.21 2.17
CA GLY A 365 9.08 24.39 0.85
C GLY A 365 8.10 24.69 -0.29
N THR A 366 8.63 25.14 -1.42
CA THR A 366 7.86 25.52 -2.62
C THR A 366 6.92 24.42 -3.11
N ARG A 367 7.36 23.14 -3.08
CA ARG A 367 6.52 21.99 -3.49
C ARG A 367 5.31 21.77 -2.59
N HIS A 368 5.42 22.02 -1.29
CA HIS A 368 4.28 21.90 -0.36
C HIS A 368 3.23 22.98 -0.66
N ARG A 369 3.69 24.22 -0.89
CA ARG A 369 2.80 25.33 -1.26
C ARG A 369 2.12 25.08 -2.60
N ALA A 370 2.85 24.57 -3.59
CA ALA A 370 2.29 24.19 -4.89
C ALA A 370 1.25 23.06 -4.76
N ALA A 371 1.53 22.02 -3.97
CA ALA A 371 0.60 20.92 -3.73
C ALA A 371 -0.67 21.38 -3.00
N ALA A 372 -0.53 22.18 -1.94
CA ALA A 372 -1.66 22.76 -1.23
C ALA A 372 -2.51 23.66 -2.14
N ALA A 373 -1.84 24.49 -2.96
CA ALA A 373 -2.51 25.38 -3.89
C ALA A 373 -3.29 24.63 -4.98
N PHE A 374 -2.74 23.52 -5.46
CA PHE A 374 -3.35 22.71 -6.51
C PHE A 374 -4.68 22.08 -6.09
N VAL A 375 -4.77 21.61 -4.84
CA VAL A 375 -5.97 20.92 -4.34
C VAL A 375 -7.01 21.88 -3.76
N ALA A 376 -6.64 23.12 -3.43
CA ALA A 376 -7.54 24.07 -2.81
C ALA A 376 -8.65 24.57 -3.76
N GLY A 377 -9.89 24.45 -3.32
CA GLY A 377 -11.10 24.70 -4.10
C GLY A 377 -11.51 23.54 -5.02
N TYR A 378 -10.85 22.38 -4.95
CA TYR A 378 -11.08 21.22 -5.80
C TYR A 378 -11.06 19.91 -5.00
N PRO A 379 -12.22 19.46 -4.49
CA PRO A 379 -12.31 18.27 -3.64
C PRO A 379 -11.89 16.98 -4.34
N GLU A 380 -11.93 16.89 -5.66
CA GLU A 380 -11.56 15.67 -6.40
C GLU A 380 -10.09 15.61 -6.84
N ARG A 381 -9.29 16.65 -6.54
CA ARG A 381 -7.86 16.69 -6.85
C ARG A 381 -7.04 16.11 -5.71
N ILE A 382 -5.93 15.47 -6.06
CA ILE A 382 -4.94 14.98 -5.10
C ILE A 382 -3.52 15.29 -5.57
N ALA A 383 -2.67 15.67 -4.63
CA ALA A 383 -1.25 15.86 -4.88
C ALA A 383 -0.42 14.97 -3.96
N PHE A 384 0.63 14.38 -4.50
CA PHE A 384 1.66 13.62 -3.80
C PHE A 384 2.96 14.39 -3.85
N ILE A 385 3.61 14.52 -2.70
CA ILE A 385 4.92 15.14 -2.59
C ILE A 385 5.92 14.15 -2.03
N VAL A 386 7.15 14.25 -2.52
CA VAL A 386 8.33 13.73 -1.83
C VAL A 386 9.28 14.90 -1.65
N SER A 387 9.63 15.15 -0.41
CA SER A 387 10.57 16.19 -0.04
C SER A 387 12.01 15.71 -0.24
N GLN A 388 12.95 16.63 -0.34
CA GLN A 388 14.37 16.29 -0.57
C GLN A 388 14.97 15.50 0.61
N ASP A 389 14.41 15.66 1.81
CA ASP A 389 14.73 14.90 3.02
C ASP A 389 14.10 13.50 3.07
N GLY A 390 13.40 13.09 2.00
CA GLY A 390 12.76 11.77 1.89
C GLY A 390 11.36 11.69 2.49
N ASN A 391 10.86 12.76 3.12
CA ASN A 391 9.51 12.77 3.67
C ASN A 391 8.46 12.85 2.57
N ALA A 392 7.56 11.87 2.52
CA ALA A 392 6.45 11.81 1.58
C ALA A 392 5.14 12.24 2.23
N ALA A 393 4.25 12.86 1.46
CA ALA A 393 2.93 13.24 1.93
C ALA A 393 1.92 13.39 0.78
N THR A 394 0.63 13.37 1.11
CA THR A 394 -0.45 13.75 0.20
C THR A 394 -1.19 14.98 0.67
N PHE A 395 -1.62 15.81 -0.29
CA PHE A 395 -2.51 16.94 -0.08
C PHE A 395 -3.83 16.66 -0.77
N GLN A 396 -4.94 16.95 -0.08
CA GLN A 396 -6.30 16.76 -0.56
C GLN A 396 -7.19 17.85 0.04
N GLU A 397 -8.27 18.25 -0.62
CA GLU A 397 -9.30 19.06 0.01
C GLU A 397 -10.41 18.18 0.59
N ILE A 398 -10.75 18.40 1.86
CA ILE A 398 -11.84 17.73 2.54
C ILE A 398 -12.66 18.80 3.26
N GLU A 399 -13.96 18.87 2.96
CA GLU A 399 -14.90 19.81 3.60
C GLU A 399 -14.43 21.28 3.55
N GLY A 400 -13.86 21.72 2.42
CA GLY A 400 -13.36 23.09 2.23
C GLY A 400 -12.02 23.38 2.92
N LYS A 401 -11.37 22.38 3.51
CA LYS A 401 -10.06 22.48 4.16
C LYS A 401 -9.01 21.70 3.38
N VAL A 402 -7.84 22.29 3.20
CA VAL A 402 -6.68 21.59 2.65
C VAL A 402 -6.03 20.75 3.73
N VAL A 403 -5.94 19.45 3.49
CA VAL A 403 -5.47 18.44 4.44
C VAL A 403 -4.12 17.90 4.01
N TYR A 404 -3.18 17.89 4.94
CA TYR A 404 -1.86 17.29 4.81
C TYR A 404 -1.85 15.91 5.46
N TRP A 405 -1.51 14.88 4.69
CA TRP A 405 -1.36 13.50 5.16
C TRP A 405 0.08 13.04 4.99
N PRO A 406 0.85 12.82 6.06
CA PRO A 406 2.15 12.15 5.93
C PRO A 406 1.94 10.71 5.41
N LEU A 407 2.85 10.24 4.56
CA LEU A 407 2.85 8.88 4.01
C LEU A 407 3.84 7.98 4.73
#